data_AF-A0A535CZS8-F1
#
_entry.id   AF-A0A535CZS8-F1
#
_cell.length_a   1.000
_cell.length_b   1.000
_cell.length_c   1.000
_cell.angle_alpha   90.00
_cell.angle_beta   90.00
_cell.angle_gamma   90.00
#
_symmetry.space_group_name_H-M   'P 1'
#
loop_
_entity.id
_entity.type
_entity.pdbx_description
1 polymer ?
#
loop_
_entity_poly.entity_id
_entity_poly.type
_entity_poly.pdbx_seq_one_letter_code
_entity_poly.pdbx_strand_id
1 'polypeptide(L)'
;MRRAGSASLWRLVIPPLLTAKLLWLGVAFVVLRLDHPGEALWPGLHASLLQWDAVSYLQIAAHGYPATISDPHAYLDAFLPGFPLLLRAAQLPVHDHVLAAWLVALAAEAIALWYVARRPRLPCS
;
A
#
# COMPACT_ATOMS: atom_id res chain seq x y z
N MET A 1 -16.08 32.72 2.80
CA MET A 1 -15.55 31.36 2.53
C MET A 1 -14.23 31.18 3.28
N ARG A 2 -14.21 30.53 4.46
CA ARG A 2 -12.96 30.22 5.16
C ARG A 2 -12.36 28.97 4.52
N ARG A 3 -11.22 29.10 3.84
CA ARG A 3 -10.37 27.94 3.51
C ARG A 3 -9.93 27.33 4.84
N ALA A 4 -10.55 26.23 5.25
CA ALA A 4 -10.01 25.43 6.35
C ALA A 4 -8.56 25.10 5.97
N GLY A 5 -7.60 25.60 6.76
CA GLY A 5 -6.18 25.39 6.47
C GLY A 5 -5.88 23.90 6.39
N SER A 6 -4.94 23.51 5.53
CA SER A 6 -4.49 22.12 5.31
C SER A 6 -4.28 21.32 6.62
N ALA A 7 -3.81 21.99 7.68
CA ALA A 7 -3.65 21.42 9.03
C ALA A 7 -4.97 20.87 9.64
N SER A 8 -6.13 21.42 9.28
CA SER A 8 -7.44 20.93 9.72
C SER A 8 -7.81 19.60 9.05
N LEU A 9 -7.49 19.45 7.76
CA LEU A 9 -7.85 18.24 7.00
C LEU A 9 -7.03 17.03 7.45
N TRP A 10 -5.73 17.22 7.72
CA TRP A 10 -4.89 16.12 8.20
C TRP A 10 -5.33 15.58 9.56
N ARG A 11 -5.98 16.39 10.41
CA ARG A 11 -6.60 15.90 11.66
C ARG A 11 -7.77 14.96 11.42
N LEU A 12 -8.40 15.00 10.25
CA LEU A 12 -9.45 14.07 9.83
C LEU A 12 -8.89 12.83 9.12
N VAL A 13 -7.68 12.93 8.54
CA VAL A 13 -7.04 11.85 7.77
C VAL A 13 -6.19 10.94 8.65
N ILE A 14 -5.36 11.51 9.53
CA ILE A 14 -4.38 10.75 10.32
C ILE A 14 -5.05 9.71 11.24
N PRO A 15 -6.11 10.03 12.01
CA PRO A 15 -6.72 9.06 12.90
C PRO A 15 -7.24 7.78 12.22
N PRO A 16 -8.04 7.85 11.12
CA PRO A 16 -8.48 6.63 10.45
C PRO A 16 -7.32 5.89 9.77
N LEU A 17 -6.34 6.60 9.18
CA LEU A 17 -5.16 5.97 8.59
C LEU A 17 -4.37 5.17 9.63
N LEU A 18 -4.04 5.78 10.78
CA LEU A 18 -3.31 5.11 11.86
C LEU A 18 -4.11 3.95 12.44
N THR A 19 -5.42 4.15 12.67
CA THR A 19 -6.30 3.09 13.16
C THR A 19 -6.29 1.89 12.21
N ALA A 20 -6.44 2.11 10.90
CA ALA A 20 -6.40 1.05 9.91
C ALA A 20 -5.06 0.30 9.91
N LYS A 21 -3.93 1.02 9.96
CA LYS A 21 -2.60 0.39 9.98
C LYS A 21 -2.33 -0.38 11.27
N LEU A 22 -2.72 0.15 12.41
CA LEU A 22 -2.58 -0.53 13.70
C LEU A 22 -3.44 -1.80 13.76
N LEU A 23 -4.69 -1.73 13.26
CA LEU A 23 -5.55 -2.90 13.16
C LEU A 23 -4.96 -3.96 12.23
N TRP A 24 -4.51 -3.56 11.04
CA TRP A 24 -3.89 -4.48 10.09
C TRP A 24 -2.63 -5.14 10.68
N LEU A 25 -1.73 -4.35 11.27
CA LEU A 25 -0.52 -4.87 11.93
C LEU A 25 -0.86 -5.79 13.11
N GLY A 26 -1.89 -5.46 13.89
CA GLY A 26 -2.37 -6.29 14.98
C GLY A 26 -2.90 -7.64 14.49
N VAL A 27 -3.72 -7.64 13.44
CA VAL A 27 -4.23 -8.88 12.82
C VAL A 27 -3.07 -9.69 12.23
N ALA A 28 -2.17 -9.07 11.47
CA ALA A 28 -1.01 -9.75 10.90
C ALA A 28 -0.12 -10.36 11.99
N PHE A 29 0.09 -9.65 13.10
CA PHE A 29 0.81 -10.17 14.26
C PHE A 29 0.12 -11.39 14.86
N VAL A 30 -1.20 -11.32 15.10
CA VAL A 30 -1.97 -12.43 15.67
C VAL A 30 -1.92 -13.65 14.76
N VAL A 31 -2.19 -13.49 13.46
CA VAL A 31 -2.12 -14.57 12.46
C VAL A 31 -0.73 -15.20 12.45
N LEU A 32 0.33 -14.40 12.41
CA LEU A 32 1.70 -14.92 12.43
C LEU A 32 1.99 -15.72 13.71
N ARG A 33 1.52 -15.26 14.87
CA ARG A 33 1.74 -15.95 16.15
C ARG A 33 0.97 -17.27 16.25
N LEU A 34 -0.20 -17.35 15.63
CA LEU A 34 -1.06 -18.55 15.67
C LEU A 34 -0.63 -19.60 14.64
N ASP A 35 -0.38 -19.18 13.40
CA ASP A 35 -0.15 -20.10 12.27
C ASP A 35 1.32 -20.48 12.11
N HIS A 36 2.25 -19.61 12.54
CA HIS A 36 3.70 -19.80 12.40
C HIS A 36 4.43 -19.64 13.74
N PRO A 37 4.13 -20.49 14.74
CA PRO A 37 4.75 -20.40 16.05
C PRO A 37 6.28 -20.61 15.94
N GLY A 38 7.04 -19.61 16.39
CA GLY A 38 8.50 -19.66 16.41
C GLY A 38 9.20 -18.88 15.28
N GLU A 39 8.46 -18.40 14.27
CA GLU A 39 9.07 -17.53 13.26
C GLU A 39 9.43 -16.14 13.84
N ALA A 40 10.54 -15.58 13.33
CA ALA A 40 10.90 -14.21 13.60
C ALA A 40 9.86 -13.25 12.97
N LEU A 41 9.56 -12.15 13.65
CA LEU A 41 8.49 -11.23 13.25
C LEU A 41 8.70 -10.64 11.86
N TRP A 42 9.90 -10.13 11.57
CA TRP A 42 10.17 -9.44 10.31
C TRP A 42 10.11 -10.37 9.08
N PRO A 43 10.80 -11.53 9.05
CA PRO A 43 10.67 -12.47 7.94
C PRO A 43 9.23 -12.94 7.71
N GLY A 44 8.49 -13.21 8.78
CA GLY A 44 7.09 -13.61 8.70
C GLY A 44 6.19 -12.53 8.10
N LEU A 45 6.30 -11.28 8.60
CA LEU A 45 5.56 -10.14 8.05
C LEU A 45 5.95 -9.85 6.60
N HIS A 46 7.25 -9.90 6.28
CA HIS A 46 7.75 -9.72 4.93
C HIS A 46 7.18 -10.77 3.96
N ALA A 47 7.11 -12.04 4.39
CA ALA A 47 6.49 -13.10 3.63
C ALA A 47 4.98 -12.89 3.44
N SER A 48 4.25 -12.45 4.47
CA SER A 48 2.82 -12.13 4.36
C SER A 48 2.55 -10.95 3.42
N LEU A 49 3.44 -9.97 3.36
CA LEU A 49 3.38 -8.84 2.44
C LEU A 49 3.73 -9.23 0.99
N LEU A 50 4.47 -10.33 0.79
CA LEU A 50 4.87 -10.90 -0.49
C LEU A 50 3.89 -11.94 -1.01
N GLN A 51 2.59 -11.65 -0.94
CA GLN A 51 1.57 -12.57 -1.44
C GLN A 51 0.61 -11.84 -2.40
N TRP A 52 -0.12 -12.63 -3.18
CA TRP A 52 -1.12 -12.14 -4.15
C TRP A 52 -0.49 -11.17 -5.17
N ASP A 53 -1.15 -10.05 -5.44
CA ASP A 53 -0.77 -9.06 -6.44
C ASP A 53 0.57 -8.37 -6.14
N ALA A 54 1.02 -8.39 -4.88
CA ALA A 54 2.30 -7.79 -4.51
C ALA A 54 3.46 -8.40 -5.31
N VAL A 55 3.42 -9.71 -5.53
CA VAL A 55 4.43 -10.43 -6.32
C VAL A 55 4.48 -9.87 -7.74
N SER A 56 3.33 -9.71 -8.39
CA SER A 56 3.21 -9.16 -9.73
C SER A 56 3.76 -7.74 -9.82
N TYR A 57 3.34 -6.85 -8.91
CA TYR A 57 3.83 -5.46 -8.90
C TYR A 57 5.33 -5.34 -8.67
N LEU A 58 5.89 -6.16 -7.77
CA LEU A 58 7.33 -6.17 -7.47
C LEU A 58 8.14 -6.71 -8.63
N GLN A 59 7.66 -7.77 -9.30
CA GLN A 59 8.28 -8.31 -10.51
C GLN A 59 8.30 -7.29 -11.65
N ILE A 60 7.18 -6.60 -11.89
CA ILE A 60 7.11 -5.55 -12.92
C ILE A 60 8.01 -4.37 -12.56
N ALA A 61 8.08 -3.96 -11.28
CA ALA A 61 8.96 -2.86 -10.87
C ALA A 61 10.45 -3.19 -11.07
N ALA A 62 10.85 -4.43 -10.75
CA ALA A 62 12.22 -4.91 -10.88
C ALA A 62 12.63 -5.13 -12.36
N HIS A 63 11.79 -5.80 -13.14
CA HIS A 63 12.16 -6.32 -14.47
C HIS A 63 11.47 -5.61 -15.63
N GLY A 64 10.49 -4.75 -15.36
CA GLY A 64 9.61 -4.16 -16.39
C GLY A 64 8.47 -5.10 -16.78
N TYR A 65 7.64 -4.65 -17.73
CA TYR A 65 6.58 -5.50 -18.29
C TYR A 65 7.19 -6.57 -19.21
N PRO A 66 6.69 -7.81 -19.15
CA PRO A 66 7.12 -8.85 -20.07
C PRO A 66 6.71 -8.50 -21.51
N ALA A 67 7.58 -8.80 -22.47
CA ALA A 67 7.33 -8.55 -23.89
C ALA A 67 6.24 -9.48 -24.48
N THR A 68 6.03 -10.64 -23.85
CA THR A 68 5.02 -11.63 -24.22
C THR A 68 4.42 -12.23 -22.96
N ILE A 69 3.08 -12.23 -22.88
CA ILE A 69 2.33 -12.89 -21.81
C ILE A 69 2.22 -14.37 -22.20
N SER A 70 3.30 -15.12 -21.99
CA SER A 70 3.38 -16.53 -22.37
C SER A 70 2.80 -17.47 -21.31
N ASP A 71 2.56 -16.97 -20.10
CA ASP A 71 1.98 -17.74 -19.00
C ASP A 71 0.50 -17.35 -18.80
N PRO A 72 -0.46 -18.28 -19.03
CA PRO A 72 -1.89 -18.05 -18.84
C PRO A 72 -2.28 -17.64 -17.41
N HIS A 73 -1.42 -17.89 -16.42
CA HIS A 73 -1.64 -17.54 -15.02
C HIS A 73 -0.93 -16.25 -14.60
N ALA A 74 -0.06 -15.69 -15.45
CA ALA A 74 0.61 -14.43 -15.22
C ALA A 74 -0.24 -13.28 -15.78
N TYR A 75 -1.26 -12.85 -15.02
CA TYR A 75 -2.12 -11.70 -15.31
C TYR A 75 -1.40 -10.34 -15.21
N LEU A 76 -0.17 -10.25 -15.74
CA LEU A 76 0.71 -9.09 -15.60
C LEU A 76 0.24 -7.87 -16.40
N ASP A 77 -0.61 -8.09 -17.40
CA ASP A 77 -1.24 -7.08 -18.26
C ASP A 77 -2.38 -6.32 -17.59
N ALA A 78 -3.05 -6.93 -16.61
CA ALA A 78 -4.11 -6.28 -15.83
C ALA A 78 -3.59 -5.17 -14.89
N PHE A 79 -2.28 -5.14 -14.65
CA PHE A 79 -1.66 -4.18 -13.74
C PHE A 79 -1.28 -2.90 -14.48
N LEU A 80 -1.80 -1.76 -14.04
CA LEU A 80 -1.46 -0.45 -14.60
C LEU A 80 -0.04 -0.03 -14.19
N PRO A 81 0.73 0.63 -15.07
CA PRO A 81 2.15 0.93 -14.84
C PRO A 81 2.41 1.95 -13.73
N GLY A 82 1.38 2.70 -13.32
CA GLY A 82 1.53 3.77 -12.33
C GLY A 82 2.11 3.31 -10.99
N PHE A 83 1.65 2.17 -10.46
CA PHE A 83 2.13 1.67 -9.17
C PHE A 83 3.57 1.12 -9.26
N PRO A 84 3.93 0.25 -10.23
CA PRO A 84 5.33 -0.18 -10.42
C PRO A 84 6.32 0.97 -10.60
N LEU A 85 5.94 2.04 -11.30
CA LEU A 85 6.79 3.22 -11.49
C LEU A 85 7.04 3.97 -10.17
N LEU A 86 5.98 4.19 -9.38
CA LEU A 86 6.11 4.80 -8.05
C LEU A 86 6.97 3.96 -7.11
N LEU A 87 6.82 2.63 -7.19
CA LEU A 87 7.61 1.69 -6.42
C LEU A 87 9.10 1.78 -6.76
N ARG A 88 9.43 1.81 -8.05
CA ARG A 88 10.81 1.97 -8.52
C ARG A 88 11.43 3.28 -8.04
N ALA A 89 10.65 4.37 -8.00
CA ALA A 89 11.10 5.64 -7.42
C ALA A 89 11.32 5.55 -5.90
N ALA A 90 10.42 4.89 -5.17
CA ALA A 90 10.50 4.72 -3.72
C ALA A 90 11.63 3.77 -3.26
N GLN A 91 12.09 2.88 -4.14
CA GLN A 91 13.22 1.99 -3.87
C GLN A 91 14.56 2.71 -3.80
N LEU A 92 14.71 3.88 -4.45
CA LEU A 92 15.96 4.65 -4.45
C LEU A 92 16.50 4.96 -3.03
N PRO A 93 15.66 5.42 -2.07
CA PRO A 93 16.11 5.61 -0.70
C PRO A 93 16.05 4.35 0.17
N VAL A 94 15.08 3.44 -0.05
CA VAL A 94 14.75 2.36 0.91
C VAL A 94 15.54 1.07 0.69
N HIS A 95 15.94 0.77 -0.55
CA HIS A 95 16.63 -0.47 -0.97
C HIS A 95 15.91 -1.80 -0.69
N ASP A 96 14.85 -1.81 0.13
CA ASP A 96 13.92 -2.91 0.36
C ASP A 96 12.65 -2.71 -0.46
N HIS A 97 12.33 -3.67 -1.32
CA HIS A 97 11.23 -3.56 -2.27
C HIS A 97 9.85 -3.71 -1.59
N VAL A 98 9.75 -4.53 -0.54
CA VAL A 98 8.52 -4.77 0.20
C VAL A 98 8.19 -3.56 1.05
N LEU A 99 9.19 -3.02 1.74
CA LEU A 99 9.02 -1.80 2.54
C LEU A 99 8.68 -0.60 1.65
N ALA A 100 9.33 -0.46 0.49
CA ALA A 100 8.99 0.57 -0.48
C ALA A 100 7.54 0.46 -0.97
N ALA A 101 7.06 -0.75 -1.28
CA ALA A 101 5.67 -0.99 -1.68
C ALA A 101 4.68 -0.62 -0.58
N TRP A 102 4.99 -0.98 0.67
CA TRP A 102 4.17 -0.65 1.83
C TRP A 102 4.08 0.88 2.06
N LEU A 103 5.18 1.61 1.86
CA LEU A 103 5.22 3.07 1.95
C LEU A 103 4.43 3.74 0.82
N VAL A 104 4.55 3.26 -0.42
CA VAL A 104 3.75 3.77 -1.55
C VAL A 104 2.26 3.56 -1.29
N ALA A 105 1.87 2.37 -0.82
CA ALA A 105 0.47 2.07 -0.46
C ALA A 105 -0.03 2.97 0.68
N LEU A 106 0.78 3.19 1.72
CA LEU A 106 0.47 4.09 2.84
C LEU A 106 0.25 5.54 2.36
N ALA A 107 1.12 6.02 1.47
CA ALA A 107 1.00 7.36 0.89
C ALA A 107 -0.25 7.49 0.02
N ALA A 108 -0.53 6.50 -0.83
CA ALA A 108 -1.73 6.48 -1.67
C ALA A 108 -3.02 6.51 -0.83
N GLU A 109 -3.06 5.74 0.26
CA GLU A 109 -4.20 5.72 1.19
C GLU A 109 -4.38 7.07 1.91
N ALA A 110 -3.29 7.67 2.39
CA ALA A 110 -3.32 9.00 3.01
C ALA A 110 -3.84 10.07 2.04
N ILE A 111 -3.39 10.04 0.78
CA ILE A 111 -3.84 10.95 -0.27
C ILE A 111 -5.32 10.71 -0.58
N ALA A 112 -5.75 9.45 -0.70
CA ALA A 112 -7.15 9.10 -0.95
C ALA A 112 -8.07 9.63 0.16
N LEU A 113 -7.71 9.39 1.42
CA LEU A 113 -8.44 9.91 2.59
C LEU A 113 -8.44 11.44 2.61
N TRP A 114 -7.34 12.09 2.23
CA TRP A 114 -7.29 13.55 2.13
C TRP A 114 -8.26 14.08 1.08
N TYR A 115 -8.33 13.44 -0.10
CA TYR A 115 -9.31 13.81 -1.13
C TYR A 115 -10.75 13.59 -0.66
N VAL A 116 -11.03 12.50 0.05
CA VAL A 116 -12.34 12.24 0.65
C VAL A 116 -12.70 13.33 1.67
N ALA A 117 -11.78 13.65 2.58
CA ALA A 117 -11.97 14.68 3.61
C ALA A 117 -12.15 16.09 3.00
N ARG A 118 -11.55 16.35 1.84
CA ARG A 118 -11.65 17.62 1.13
C ARG A 118 -13.00 17.81 0.42
N ARG A 119 -13.72 16.73 0.07
CA ARG A 119 -14.95 16.86 -0.72
C ARG A 119 -16.00 17.71 0.02
N PRO A 120 -16.64 18.69 -0.66
CA PRO A 120 -17.73 19.44 -0.07
C PRO A 120 -18.89 18.48 0.24
N ARG A 121 -19.48 18.60 1.43
CA ARG A 121 -20.70 17.87 1.77
C ARG A 121 -21.81 18.38 0.85
N LEU A 122 -22.41 17.48 0.08
CA LEU A 122 -23.59 17.83 -0.72
C LEU A 122 -24.69 18.31 0.24
N PRO A 123 -25.38 19.42 -0.07
CA PRO A 123 -26.51 19.85 0.74
C PRO A 123 -27.61 18.78 0.64
N CYS A 124 -28.04 18.25 1.79
CA CYS A 124 -29.25 17.46 1.86
C CYS A 124 -30.42 18.42 1.63
N SER A 125 -31.10 18.27 0.49
CA SER A 125 -32.40 18.89 0.18
C SER A 125 -33.53 18.08 0.81
#